data_AF-A0A1L5L1W4-F1
#
_entry.id   AF-A0A1L5L1W4-F1
#
_cell.length_a   1.000
_cell.length_b   1.000
_cell.length_c   1.000
_cell.angle_alpha   90.00
_cell.angle_beta   90.00
_cell.angle_gamma   90.00
#
_symmetry.space_group_name_H-M   'P 1'
#
loop_
_entity.id
_entity.type
_entity.pdbx_description
1 polymer ?
#
loop_
_entity_poly.entity_id
_entity_poly.type
_entity_poly.pdbx_seq_one_letter_code
_entity_poly.pdbx_strand_id
1 'polypeptide(L)'
;PDDGLDRSEIWVIGGAQLFSEALPFADKAYVTDLDATVDADAYAPDVEALVEAGLWHEAEAGEWLTPAKDEPGIAAYRFRILRKTK
;
A
#
# COMPACT_ATOMS: atom_id res chain seq x y z
N PRO A 1 20.69 -4.83 -22.62
CA PRO A 1 20.74 -6.23 -22.13
C PRO A 1 19.32 -6.78 -22.09
N ASP A 2 19.09 -7.91 -22.74
CA ASP A 2 17.85 -8.69 -22.62
C ASP A 2 17.98 -9.55 -21.36
N ASP A 3 17.83 -8.90 -20.20
CA ASP A 3 17.98 -9.51 -18.88
C ASP A 3 16.67 -10.13 -18.37
N GLY A 4 15.64 -10.22 -19.22
CA GLY A 4 14.33 -10.77 -18.87
C GLY A 4 13.54 -9.92 -17.88
N LEU A 5 14.02 -8.72 -17.55
CA LEU A 5 13.31 -7.80 -16.67
C LEU A 5 12.28 -7.03 -17.49
N ASP A 6 11.00 -7.27 -17.21
CA ASP A 6 9.92 -6.41 -17.67
C ASP A 6 10.06 -5.05 -16.99
N ARG A 7 10.45 -4.04 -17.77
CA ARG A 7 10.64 -2.65 -17.32
C ARG A 7 9.36 -1.83 -17.48
N SER A 8 8.22 -2.46 -17.73
CA SER A 8 6.93 -1.77 -17.86
C SER A 8 6.43 -1.21 -16.53
N GLU A 9 6.91 -1.71 -15.38
CA GLU A 9 6.48 -1.27 -14.06
C GLU A 9 7.67 -1.03 -13.12
N ILE A 10 7.63 0.08 -12.37
CA ILE A 10 8.62 0.43 -11.37
C ILE A 10 7.94 0.38 -10.00
N TRP A 11 8.54 -0.36 -9.07
CA TRP A 11 8.03 -0.50 -7.71
C TRP A 11 8.85 0.35 -6.74
N VAL A 12 8.18 1.25 -6.04
CA VAL A 12 8.75 2.03 -4.94
C VAL A 12 8.38 1.33 -3.64
N ILE A 13 9.37 0.97 -2.83
CA ILE A 13 9.18 0.18 -1.59
C ILE A 13 9.42 0.98 -0.30
N GLY A 14 9.51 2.31 -0.40
CA GLY A 14 9.58 3.23 0.75
C GLY A 14 10.98 3.74 1.08
N GLY A 15 11.19 4.41 2.22
CA GLY A 15 10.24 4.65 3.32
C GLY A 15 9.29 5.85 3.14
N ALA A 16 8.74 6.36 4.25
CA ALA A 16 7.70 7.41 4.29
C ALA A 16 7.95 8.59 3.33
N GLN A 17 9.14 9.22 3.42
CA GLN A 17 9.48 10.36 2.55
C GLN A 17 9.48 9.98 1.06
N LEU A 18 10.06 8.82 0.72
CA LEU A 18 10.10 8.36 -0.66
C LEU A 18 8.70 8.07 -1.19
N PHE A 19 7.81 7.51 -0.36
CA PHE A 19 6.41 7.34 -0.73
C PHE A 19 5.73 8.69 -1.01
N SER A 20 5.94 9.70 -0.16
CA SER A 20 5.38 11.04 -0.38
C SER A 20 5.88 11.67 -1.68
N GLU A 21 7.16 11.51 -2.01
CA GLU A 21 7.75 12.04 -3.24
C GLU A 21 7.30 11.25 -4.49
N ALA A 22 7.05 9.94 -4.36
CA ALA A 22 6.63 9.09 -5.47
C ALA A 22 5.12 9.17 -5.76
N LEU A 23 4.28 9.44 -4.76
CA LEU A 23 2.82 9.43 -4.87
C LEU A 23 2.26 10.31 -6.01
N PRO A 24 2.80 11.51 -6.32
CA PRO A 24 2.34 12.30 -7.47
C PRO A 24 2.53 11.60 -8.82
N PHE A 25 3.50 10.71 -8.94
CA PHE A 25 3.85 9.98 -10.17
C PHE A 25 3.25 8.57 -10.22
N ALA A 26 2.81 8.03 -9.09
CA ALA A 26 2.30 6.67 -9.01
C ALA A 26 0.91 6.54 -9.67
N ASP A 27 0.71 5.45 -10.41
CA ASP A 27 -0.59 5.04 -10.95
C ASP A 27 -1.36 4.11 -10.02
N LYS A 28 -0.63 3.34 -9.20
CA LYS A 28 -1.15 2.32 -8.29
C LYS A 28 -0.46 2.40 -6.93
N ALA A 29 -1.19 2.02 -5.89
CA ALA A 29 -0.62 1.72 -4.58
C ALA A 29 -1.08 0.32 -4.15
N TYR A 30 -0.12 -0.53 -3.80
CA TYR A 30 -0.37 -1.86 -3.24
C TYR A 30 -0.24 -1.75 -1.73
N VAL A 31 -1.35 -1.92 -1.03
CA VAL A 31 -1.45 -1.66 0.42
C VAL A 31 -1.74 -2.97 1.14
N THR A 32 -1.01 -3.21 2.22
CA THR A 32 -1.35 -4.25 3.20
C THR A 32 -1.87 -3.55 4.44
N ASP A 33 -3.16 -3.69 4.73
CA ASP A 33 -3.72 -3.22 5.98
C ASP A 33 -3.47 -4.26 7.07
N LEU A 34 -3.09 -3.80 8.26
CA LEU A 34 -2.89 -4.62 9.44
C LEU A 34 -3.89 -4.19 10.51
N ASP A 35 -4.66 -5.13 11.06
CA ASP A 35 -5.41 -4.93 12.29
C ASP A 35 -4.45 -5.11 13.46
N ALA A 36 -3.74 -4.04 13.76
CA ALA A 36 -2.67 -4.00 14.74
C ALA A 36 -2.58 -2.60 15.36
N THR A 37 -2.18 -2.54 16.62
CA THR A 37 -1.78 -1.28 17.27
C THR A 37 -0.31 -1.38 17.62
N VAL A 38 0.50 -0.53 16.99
CA VAL A 38 1.96 -0.53 17.13
C VAL A 38 2.45 0.86 17.52
N ASP A 39 3.55 0.91 18.28
CA ASP A 39 4.30 2.14 18.50
C ASP A 39 5.11 2.44 17.22
N ALA A 40 4.74 3.51 16.51
CA ALA A 40 5.32 3.87 15.22
C ALA A 40 5.84 5.31 15.24
N ASP A 41 6.99 5.51 14.61
CA ASP A 41 7.66 6.80 14.48
C ASP A 41 7.64 7.35 13.04
N ALA A 42 7.21 6.53 12.08
CA ALA A 42 7.08 6.88 10.67
C ALA A 42 5.75 6.37 10.11
N TYR A 43 5.14 7.17 9.25
CA TYR A 43 3.81 6.90 8.67
C TYR A 43 3.88 6.95 7.14
N ALA A 44 3.18 6.02 6.49
CA ALA A 44 2.92 6.11 5.06
C ALA A 44 1.98 7.31 4.75
N PRO A 45 1.93 7.79 3.50
CA PRO A 45 0.90 8.74 3.09
C PRO A 45 -0.51 8.24 3.42
N ASP A 46 -1.38 9.16 3.84
CA ASP A 46 -2.77 8.84 4.18
C ASP A 46 -3.58 8.51 2.91
N VAL A 47 -3.66 7.22 2.61
CA VAL A 47 -4.34 6.73 1.41
C VAL A 47 -5.87 6.80 1.53
N GLU A 48 -6.41 6.79 2.75
CA GLU A 48 -7.86 6.93 2.96
C GLU A 48 -8.29 8.36 2.65
N ALA A 49 -7.56 9.37 3.14
CA ALA A 49 -7.83 10.77 2.80
C ALA A 49 -7.77 11.03 1.28
N LEU A 50 -6.89 10.33 0.56
CA LEU A 50 -6.81 10.43 -0.90
C LEU A 50 -8.02 9.82 -1.61
N VAL A 51 -8.56 8.71 -1.07
CA VAL A 51 -9.78 8.08 -1.57
C VAL A 51 -11.00 8.94 -1.26
N GLU A 52 -11.11 9.46 -0.04
CA GLU A 52 -12.17 10.39 0.36
C GLU A 52 -12.18 11.67 -0.49
N ALA A 53 -11.00 12.19 -0.84
CA ALA A 53 -10.86 13.33 -1.74
C ALA A 53 -11.17 13.01 -3.22
N GLY A 54 -11.43 11.74 -3.56
CA GLY A 54 -11.71 11.28 -4.93
C GLY A 54 -10.48 11.27 -5.85
N LEU A 55 -9.28 11.55 -5.32
CA LEU A 55 -8.03 11.54 -6.07
C LEU A 55 -7.57 10.11 -6.39
N TRP A 56 -7.99 9.15 -5.57
CA TRP A 56 -7.75 7.73 -5.71
C TRP A 56 -9.05 6.96 -5.48
N HIS A 57 -9.08 5.71 -5.91
CA HIS A 57 -10.17 4.78 -5.63
C HIS A 57 -9.63 3.37 -5.38
N GLU A 58 -10.39 2.59 -4.62
CA GLU A 58 -10.12 1.17 -4.41
C GLU A 58 -10.49 0.39 -5.66
N ALA A 59 -9.50 -0.25 -6.29
CA ALA A 59 -9.70 -1.08 -7.47
C ALA A 59 -9.92 -2.55 -7.08
N GLU A 60 -9.26 -3.00 -6.01
CA GLU A 60 -9.40 -4.34 -5.46
C GLU A 60 -9.19 -4.30 -3.95
N ALA A 61 -9.99 -5.06 -3.20
CA ALA A 61 -9.76 -5.36 -1.80
C ALA A 61 -10.04 -6.84 -1.52
N GLY A 62 -9.05 -7.50 -0.94
CA GLY A 62 -9.18 -8.86 -0.43
C GLY A 62 -9.93 -8.91 0.90
N GLU A 63 -10.35 -10.13 1.26
CA GLU A 63 -10.90 -10.41 2.58
C GLU A 63 -9.83 -10.26 3.68
N TRP A 64 -10.30 -10.06 4.91
CA TRP A 64 -9.42 -10.14 6.09
C TRP A 64 -9.00 -11.58 6.33
N LEU A 65 -7.69 -11.77 6.48
CA LEU A 65 -7.05 -13.05 6.71
C LEU A 65 -6.44 -13.08 8.11
N THR A 66 -6.49 -14.25 8.74
CA THR A 66 -5.77 -14.49 10.00
C THR A 66 -4.31 -14.85 9.71
N PRO A 67 -3.34 -14.26 10.42
CA PRO A 67 -1.94 -14.65 10.30
C PRO A 67 -1.72 -16.14 10.55
N ALA A 68 -0.89 -16.79 9.72
CA ALA A 68 -0.57 -18.21 9.89
C ALA A 68 0.26 -18.49 11.16
N LYS A 69 1.00 -17.49 11.63
CA LYS A 69 1.71 -17.53 12.90
C LYS A 69 0.87 -16.81 13.95
N ASP A 70 0.55 -17.51 15.03
CA ASP A 70 -0.14 -16.97 16.19
C ASP A 70 0.88 -16.22 17.08
N GLU A 71 1.34 -15.07 16.58
CA GLU A 71 2.20 -14.15 17.31
C GLU A 71 1.37 -12.94 17.77
N PRO A 72 1.48 -12.54 19.05
CA PRO A 72 0.74 -11.38 19.54
C PRO A 72 1.19 -10.12 18.79
N GLY A 73 0.24 -9.37 18.22
CA GLY A 73 0.51 -8.05 17.63
C GLY A 73 -0.27 -7.72 16.35
N ILE A 74 -0.70 -8.72 15.58
CA ILE A 74 -1.52 -8.54 14.37
C ILE A 74 -2.71 -9.49 14.45
N ALA A 75 -3.93 -8.96 14.59
CA ALA A 75 -5.14 -9.77 14.67
C ALA A 75 -5.58 -10.31 13.31
N ALA A 76 -5.46 -9.47 12.28
CA ALA A 76 -5.80 -9.78 10.90
C ALA A 76 -5.01 -8.90 9.93
N TYR A 77 -4.96 -9.29 8.65
CA TYR A 77 -4.41 -8.47 7.58
C TYR A 77 -5.23 -8.63 6.30
N ARG A 78 -5.16 -7.66 5.39
CA ARG A 78 -5.73 -7.80 4.03
C ARG A 78 -4.88 -7.07 3.01
N PHE A 79 -5.03 -7.45 1.75
CA PHE A 79 -4.39 -6.79 0.62
C PHE A 79 -5.38 -5.91 -0.12
N ARG A 80 -4.94 -4.73 -0.53
CA ARG A 80 -5.70 -3.80 -1.36
C ARG A 80 -4.85 -3.25 -2.50
N ILE A 81 -5.53 -2.93 -3.59
CA ILE A 81 -4.96 -2.20 -4.72
C ILE A 81 -5.75 -0.93 -4.91
N LEU A 82 -5.09 0.21 -4.73
CA LEU A 82 -5.63 1.53 -5.03
C LEU A 82 -5.13 2.00 -6.38
N ARG A 83 -5.96 2.76 -7.10
CA ARG A 83 -5.60 3.39 -8.37
C ARG A 83 -5.91 4.88 -8.33
N LYS A 84 -5.03 5.66 -8.97
CA LYS A 84 -5.24 7.09 -9.12
C LYS A 84 -6.43 7.34 -10.05
N THR A 85 -7.30 8.27 -9.67
CA THR A 85 -8.41 8.72 -10.52
C THR A 85 -7.83 9.53 -11.68
N LYS A 86 -8.32 9.27 -12.90
CA LYS A 86 -7.90 10.01 -14.10
C LYS A 86 -8.59 11.35 -14.23
#